data_AF-A0A5N5F240-F1
#
_entry.id   AF-A0A5N5F240-F1
#
_cell.length_a   1.000
_cell.length_b   1.000
_cell.length_c   1.000
_cell.angle_alpha   90.00
_cell.angle_beta   90.00
_cell.angle_gamma   90.00
#
_symmetry.space_group_name_H-M   'P 1'
#
loop_
_entity.id
_entity.type
_entity.pdbx_description
1 polymer ?
#
loop_
_entity_poly.entity_id
_entity_poly.type
_entity_poly.pdbx_seq_one_letter_code
_entity_poly.pdbx_strand_id
1 'polypeptide(L)'
;MIRDDAEALRTAAGLAEEFRPGASGRDARRELPRAELDRLTATDIRTRLITAEDGSYLLTGVKNYSTGALFADWIPVLARAEDDLLHVAYVPADALLAAAARAVDAARADLDDDSAAEASIAVAAAKAYAGSAALEIADALFEVPGTRAALDSLNLHRHWRDARTHTLHDPARWKIQHIGRYVLNGTRPPRHGLL
;
A
#
# COMPACT_ATOMS: atom_id res chain seq x y z
N MET A 1 16.52 2.22 -14.61
CA MET A 1 15.72 1.13 -14.00
C MET A 1 16.63 0.37 -13.05
N ILE A 2 16.26 0.26 -11.78
CA ILE A 2 17.02 -0.50 -10.77
C ILE A 2 16.59 -1.96 -10.90
N ARG A 3 17.54 -2.86 -11.12
CA ARG A 3 17.31 -4.27 -11.48
C ARG A 3 17.42 -5.22 -10.29
N ASP A 4 18.10 -4.81 -9.21
CA ASP A 4 18.30 -5.59 -7.99
C ASP A 4 18.57 -4.70 -6.75
N ASP A 5 18.52 -5.31 -5.56
CA ASP A 5 18.75 -4.62 -4.27
C ASP A 5 20.15 -4.00 -4.18
N ALA A 6 21.15 -4.61 -4.83
CA ALA A 6 22.51 -4.09 -4.82
C ALA A 6 22.62 -2.81 -5.69
N GLU A 7 21.90 -2.74 -6.81
CA GLU A 7 21.75 -1.56 -7.65
C GLU A 7 20.96 -0.49 -6.90
N ALA A 8 19.93 -0.88 -6.12
CA ALA A 8 19.19 0.05 -5.28
C ALA A 8 20.07 0.74 -4.24
N LEU A 9 20.90 -0.03 -3.54
CA LEU A 9 21.84 0.49 -2.54
C LEU A 9 22.92 1.38 -3.15
N ARG A 10 23.44 1.03 -4.33
CA ARG A 10 24.42 1.87 -5.06
C ARG A 10 23.80 3.19 -5.52
N THR A 11 22.58 3.16 -6.06
CA THR A 11 21.86 4.37 -6.46
C THR A 11 21.53 5.24 -5.26
N ALA A 12 21.09 4.65 -4.15
CA ALA A 12 20.82 5.38 -2.91
C ALA A 12 22.08 6.04 -2.33
N ALA A 13 23.21 5.33 -2.32
CA ALA A 13 24.49 5.88 -1.87
C ALA A 13 24.99 7.02 -2.78
N GLY A 14 24.82 6.90 -4.10
CA GLY A 14 25.15 7.97 -5.05
C GLY A 14 24.31 9.23 -4.85
N LEU A 15 22.99 9.07 -4.68
CA LEU A 15 22.08 10.16 -4.36
C LEU A 15 22.40 10.81 -3.01
N ALA A 16 22.73 10.00 -2.00
CA ALA A 16 23.12 10.50 -0.68
C ALA A 16 24.40 11.36 -0.74
N GLU A 17 25.41 10.94 -1.51
CA GLU A 17 26.63 11.74 -1.72
C GLU A 17 26.37 13.03 -2.52
N GLU A 18 25.50 12.98 -3.52
CA GLU A 18 25.12 14.16 -4.31
C GLU A 18 24.33 15.17 -3.47
N PHE A 19 23.45 14.71 -2.57
CA PHE A 19 22.57 15.58 -1.78
C PHE A 19 23.20 16.05 -0.46
N ARG A 20 24.26 15.41 0.01
CA ARG A 20 24.98 15.73 1.26
C ARG A 20 25.50 17.18 1.29
N PRO A 21 26.11 17.74 0.23
CA PRO A 21 26.46 19.15 0.18
C PRO A 21 25.23 20.06 0.34
N GLY A 22 25.24 20.91 1.36
CA GLY A 22 24.16 21.88 1.61
C GLY A 22 22.95 21.34 2.37
N ALA A 23 22.85 20.02 2.64
CA ALA A 23 21.76 19.42 3.41
C ALA A 23 21.61 20.06 4.80
N SER A 24 22.72 20.17 5.55
CA SER A 24 22.72 20.81 6.87
C SER A 24 22.28 22.28 6.84
N GLY A 25 22.59 23.01 5.76
CA GLY A 25 22.17 24.40 5.59
C GLY A 25 20.68 24.53 5.27
N ARG A 26 20.14 23.61 4.48
CA ARG A 26 18.71 23.52 4.17
C ARG A 26 17.90 23.15 5.41
N ASP A 27 18.38 22.19 6.21
CA ASP A 27 17.75 21.80 7.46
C ASP A 27 17.72 22.95 8.47
N ALA A 28 18.83 23.69 8.59
CA ALA A 28 18.92 24.85 9.47
C ALA A 28 17.97 26.00 9.07
N ARG A 29 17.68 26.15 7.78
CA ARG A 29 16.79 27.20 7.25
C ARG A 29 15.37 26.71 6.94
N ARG A 30 15.07 25.43 7.19
CA ARG A 30 13.80 24.76 6.84
C ARG A 30 13.43 24.91 5.35
N GLU A 31 14.44 24.86 4.49
CA GLU A 31 14.28 24.95 3.04
C GLU A 31 14.00 23.56 2.48
N LEU A 32 12.85 23.37 1.83
CA LEU A 32 12.51 22.11 1.18
C LEU A 32 13.43 21.86 -0.04
N PRO A 33 13.98 20.65 -0.21
CA PRO A 33 14.88 20.31 -1.32
C PRO A 33 14.07 20.04 -2.60
N ARG A 34 13.44 21.11 -3.13
CA ARG A 34 12.49 21.02 -4.25
C ARG A 34 13.13 20.42 -5.50
N ALA A 35 14.35 20.83 -5.86
CA ALA A 35 15.04 20.33 -7.05
C ALA A 35 15.39 18.82 -6.96
N GLU A 36 15.63 18.33 -5.75
CA GLU A 36 15.92 16.92 -5.45
C GLU A 36 14.62 16.09 -5.42
N LEU A 37 13.55 16.64 -4.85
CA LEU A 37 12.21 16.03 -4.85
C LEU A 37 11.64 15.93 -6.27
N ASP A 38 11.78 16.98 -7.08
CA ASP A 38 11.30 17.05 -8.46
C ASP A 38 11.93 15.95 -9.34
N ARG A 39 13.19 15.57 -9.05
CA ARG A 39 13.91 14.47 -9.74
C ARG A 39 13.40 13.08 -9.34
N LEU A 40 12.84 12.93 -8.14
CA LEU A 40 12.28 11.67 -7.63
C LEU A 40 10.82 11.47 -8.06
N THR A 41 10.07 12.54 -8.34
CA THR A 41 8.61 12.49 -8.49
C THR A 41 8.06 12.06 -9.85
N ALA A 42 8.81 12.17 -10.95
CA ALA A 42 8.30 11.84 -12.29
C ALA A 42 8.82 10.51 -12.87
N THR A 43 9.98 10.03 -12.39
CA THR A 43 10.69 8.89 -13.01
C THR A 43 10.45 7.56 -12.30
N ASP A 44 9.88 7.58 -11.08
CA ASP A 44 9.73 6.39 -10.23
C ASP A 44 8.27 5.89 -10.16
N ILE A 45 7.63 5.78 -11.32
CA ILE A 45 6.31 5.12 -11.43
C ILE A 45 6.56 3.61 -11.33
N ARG A 46 6.42 3.08 -10.11
CA ARG A 46 6.62 1.65 -9.79
C ARG A 46 5.40 0.78 -10.07
N THR A 47 4.31 1.38 -10.49
CA THR A 47 3.04 0.75 -10.83
C THR A 47 2.99 0.40 -12.32
N ARG A 48 2.54 -0.82 -12.63
CA ARG A 48 2.44 -1.36 -13.99
C ARG A 48 1.02 -1.80 -14.29
N LEU A 49 0.58 -1.56 -15.51
CA LEU A 49 -0.68 -2.06 -16.03
C LEU A 49 -0.37 -3.16 -17.05
N ILE A 50 -0.81 -4.38 -16.78
CA ILE A 50 -0.60 -5.54 -17.63
C ILE A 50 -1.95 -5.94 -18.21
N THR A 51 -2.01 -6.21 -19.50
CA THR A 51 -3.22 -6.74 -20.15
C THR A 51 -3.21 -8.26 -19.99
N ALA A 52 -4.25 -8.82 -19.40
CA ALA A 52 -4.43 -10.26 -19.27
C ALA A 52 -5.00 -10.88 -20.55
N GLU A 53 -4.87 -12.21 -20.70
CA GLU A 53 -5.32 -12.94 -21.89
C GLU A 53 -6.84 -12.84 -22.14
N ASP A 54 -7.62 -12.64 -21.09
CA ASP A 54 -9.07 -12.45 -21.14
C ASP A 54 -9.49 -11.00 -21.47
N GLY A 55 -8.51 -10.12 -21.73
CA GLY A 55 -8.72 -8.70 -22.01
C GLY A 55 -8.93 -7.84 -20.75
N SER A 56 -8.84 -8.41 -19.55
CA SER A 56 -8.83 -7.64 -18.31
C SER A 56 -7.47 -6.97 -18.07
N TYR A 57 -7.42 -6.04 -17.12
CA TYR A 57 -6.17 -5.36 -16.74
C TYR A 57 -5.75 -5.73 -15.33
N LEU A 58 -4.48 -6.10 -15.17
CA LEU A 58 -3.83 -6.32 -13.89
C LEU A 58 -2.97 -5.11 -13.54
N LEU A 59 -3.34 -4.42 -12.47
CA LEU A 59 -2.54 -3.35 -11.88
C LEU A 59 -1.61 -3.94 -10.80
N THR A 60 -0.29 -3.77 -10.96
CA THR A 60 0.72 -4.26 -10.02
C THR A 60 1.71 -3.18 -9.62
N GLY A 61 2.48 -3.39 -8.56
CA GLY A 61 3.47 -2.45 -8.03
C GLY A 61 3.00 -1.67 -6.80
N VAL A 62 3.78 -0.64 -6.43
CA VAL A 62 3.54 0.15 -5.22
C VAL A 62 3.33 1.62 -5.58
N LYS A 63 2.20 2.18 -5.14
CA LYS A 63 1.94 3.61 -5.20
C LYS A 63 2.42 4.26 -3.89
N ASN A 64 3.45 5.09 -3.97
CA ASN A 64 4.10 5.68 -2.78
C ASN A 64 3.43 6.97 -2.28
N TYR A 65 2.65 7.68 -3.10
CA TYR A 65 2.07 8.97 -2.74
C TYR A 65 0.77 9.26 -3.51
N SER A 66 -0.18 9.92 -2.84
CA SER A 66 -1.36 10.51 -3.51
C SER A 66 -1.94 11.66 -2.69
N THR A 67 -1.80 12.89 -3.19
CA THR A 67 -2.57 14.02 -2.66
C THR A 67 -4.06 13.71 -2.77
N GLY A 68 -4.78 13.70 -1.65
CA GLY A 68 -6.24 13.56 -1.60
C GLY A 68 -6.81 12.14 -1.68
N ALA A 69 -6.01 11.06 -1.76
CA ALA A 69 -6.56 9.69 -1.80
C ALA A 69 -7.00 9.15 -0.44
N LEU A 70 -6.56 9.79 0.65
CA LEU A 70 -6.76 9.30 2.01
C LEU A 70 -8.24 9.11 2.38
N PHE A 71 -9.14 9.84 1.71
CA PHE A 71 -10.60 9.78 1.88
C PHE A 71 -11.35 9.63 0.55
N ALA A 72 -10.65 9.25 -0.53
CA ALA A 72 -11.27 9.17 -1.84
C ALA A 72 -11.98 7.83 -2.02
N ASP A 73 -13.21 7.85 -2.55
CA ASP A 73 -13.91 6.62 -2.95
C ASP A 73 -13.19 5.90 -4.09
N TRP A 74 -12.47 6.67 -4.92
CA TRP A 74 -11.67 6.19 -6.03
C TRP A 74 -10.23 6.67 -5.89
N ILE A 75 -9.30 5.72 -5.95
CA ILE A 75 -7.86 5.94 -5.88
C ILE A 75 -7.32 5.99 -7.31
N PRO A 76 -6.93 7.16 -7.85
CA PRO A 76 -6.31 7.25 -9.17
C PRO A 76 -4.87 6.76 -9.10
N VAL A 77 -4.53 5.70 -9.81
CA VAL A 77 -3.19 5.12 -9.87
C VAL A 77 -2.61 5.39 -11.25
N LEU A 78 -1.61 6.25 -11.31
CA LEU A 78 -0.79 6.39 -12.50
C LEU A 78 0.03 5.11 -12.66
N ALA A 79 -0.05 4.45 -13.81
CA ALA A 79 0.62 3.20 -14.09
C ALA A 79 1.20 3.21 -15.51
N ARG A 80 2.30 2.48 -15.70
CA ARG A 80 2.94 2.34 -17.02
C ARG A 80 2.48 1.03 -17.67
N ALA A 81 1.93 1.12 -18.87
CA ALA A 81 1.54 -0.04 -19.67
C ALA A 81 2.73 -0.59 -20.49
N GLU A 82 2.51 -1.68 -21.21
CA GLU A 82 3.54 -2.37 -22.01
C GLU A 82 4.07 -1.53 -23.17
N ASP A 83 3.24 -0.63 -23.70
CA ASP A 83 3.58 0.33 -24.76
C ASP A 83 4.36 1.56 -24.24
N ASP A 84 4.78 1.52 -22.97
CA ASP A 84 5.46 2.60 -22.24
C ASP A 84 4.59 3.87 -22.04
N LEU A 85 3.30 3.81 -22.40
CA LEU A 85 2.36 4.89 -22.17
C LEU A 85 1.84 4.89 -20.73
N LEU A 86 1.65 6.10 -20.22
CA LEU A 86 1.08 6.32 -18.91
C LEU A 86 -0.44 6.25 -18.96
N HIS A 87 -0.99 5.38 -18.12
CA HIS A 87 -2.41 5.19 -17.93
C HIS A 87 -2.79 5.59 -16.51
N VAL A 88 -4.02 6.09 -16.33
CA VAL A 88 -4.60 6.33 -15.01
C VAL A 88 -5.65 5.25 -14.76
N ALA A 89 -5.38 4.36 -13.82
CA ALA A 89 -6.35 3.37 -13.35
C ALA A 89 -7.11 3.94 -12.16
N TYR A 90 -8.44 3.86 -12.17
CA TYR A 90 -9.28 4.24 -11.03
C TYR A 90 -9.65 2.99 -10.24
N VAL A 91 -9.10 2.86 -9.03
CA VAL A 91 -9.32 1.71 -8.17
C VAL A 91 -10.28 2.11 -7.04
N PRO A 92 -11.41 1.42 -6.83
CA PRO A 92 -12.26 1.66 -5.66
C PRO A 92 -11.48 1.45 -4.37
N ALA A 93 -11.65 2.32 -3.38
CA ALA A 93 -10.96 2.18 -2.08
C ALA A 93 -11.35 0.88 -1.35
N ASP A 94 -12.53 0.33 -1.65
CA ASP A 94 -13.05 -0.92 -1.10
C ASP A 94 -12.76 -2.16 -1.98
N ALA A 95 -11.95 -2.03 -3.04
CA ALA A 95 -11.74 -3.10 -4.02
C ALA A 95 -11.27 -4.42 -3.41
N LEU A 96 -10.36 -4.37 -2.43
CA LEU A 96 -9.89 -5.57 -1.71
C LEU A 96 -10.98 -6.19 -0.83
N LEU A 97 -11.83 -5.36 -0.21
CA LEU A 97 -12.96 -5.83 0.58
C LEU A 97 -14.00 -6.51 -0.32
N ALA A 98 -14.31 -5.91 -1.48
CA ALA A 98 -15.21 -6.50 -2.46
C ALA A 98 -14.67 -7.81 -3.05
N ALA A 99 -13.35 -7.89 -3.31
CA ALA A 99 -12.71 -9.13 -3.76
C ALA A 99 -12.78 -10.22 -2.69
N ALA A 100 -12.50 -9.90 -1.43
CA ALA A 100 -12.64 -10.83 -0.31
C ALA A 100 -14.08 -11.31 -0.14
N ALA A 101 -15.07 -10.42 -0.26
CA ALA A 101 -16.49 -10.78 -0.18
C ALA A 101 -16.87 -11.77 -1.29
N ARG A 102 -16.50 -11.49 -2.54
CA ARG A 102 -16.75 -12.41 -3.67
C ARG A 102 -16.11 -13.78 -3.47
N ALA A 103 -14.86 -13.83 -2.98
CA ALA A 103 -14.18 -15.10 -2.72
C ALA A 103 -14.87 -15.89 -1.59
N VAL A 104 -15.31 -15.22 -0.53
CA VAL A 104 -16.10 -15.84 0.55
C VAL A 104 -17.46 -16.34 0.03
N ASP A 105 -18.14 -15.58 -0.81
CA ASP A 105 -19.43 -15.98 -1.39
C ASP A 105 -19.27 -17.17 -2.35
N ALA A 106 -18.21 -17.20 -3.15
CA ALA A 106 -17.87 -18.35 -4.00
C ALA A 106 -17.60 -19.61 -3.16
N ALA A 107 -16.77 -19.51 -2.11
CA ALA A 107 -16.50 -20.61 -1.19
C ALA A 107 -17.73 -21.07 -0.40
N ARG A 108 -18.71 -20.18 -0.16
CA ARG A 108 -20.00 -20.55 0.44
C ARG A 108 -20.89 -21.32 -0.52
N ALA A 109 -20.84 -20.99 -1.81
CA ALA A 109 -21.64 -21.65 -2.84
C ALA A 109 -21.12 -23.05 -3.15
N ASP A 110 -19.81 -23.23 -3.20
CA ASP A 110 -19.15 -24.51 -3.44
C ASP A 110 -17.89 -24.62 -2.57
N LEU A 111 -18.03 -25.28 -1.41
CA LEU A 111 -16.97 -25.35 -0.42
C LEU A 111 -16.07 -26.57 -0.64
N ASP A 112 -14.83 -26.29 -1.00
CA ASP A 112 -13.74 -27.26 -1.06
C ASP A 112 -12.45 -26.68 -0.45
N ASP A 113 -11.33 -27.41 -0.59
CA ASP A 113 -10.05 -26.97 -0.06
C ASP A 113 -9.49 -25.73 -0.79
N ASP A 114 -9.75 -25.58 -2.09
CA ASP A 114 -9.19 -24.51 -2.92
C ASP A 114 -9.97 -23.21 -2.75
N SER A 115 -11.29 -23.26 -2.87
CA SER A 115 -12.19 -22.14 -2.58
C SER A 115 -12.03 -21.61 -1.15
N ALA A 116 -11.86 -22.49 -0.15
CA ALA A 116 -11.58 -22.08 1.22
C ALA A 116 -10.21 -21.38 1.34
N ALA A 117 -9.19 -21.87 0.63
CA ALA A 117 -7.87 -21.25 0.59
C ALA A 117 -7.93 -19.87 -0.07
N GLU A 118 -8.57 -19.76 -1.24
CA GLU A 118 -8.75 -18.49 -1.97
C GLU A 118 -9.47 -17.45 -1.12
N ALA A 119 -10.59 -17.82 -0.49
CA ALA A 119 -11.33 -16.94 0.41
C ALA A 119 -10.48 -16.49 1.60
N SER A 120 -9.73 -17.42 2.21
CA SER A 120 -8.84 -17.12 3.33
C SER A 120 -7.74 -16.13 2.96
N ILE A 121 -7.11 -16.31 1.78
CA ILE A 121 -6.07 -15.43 1.28
C ILE A 121 -6.64 -14.06 0.91
N ALA A 122 -7.81 -13.99 0.26
CA ALA A 122 -8.45 -12.73 -0.08
C ALA A 122 -8.83 -11.92 1.16
N VAL A 123 -9.41 -12.56 2.19
CA VAL A 123 -9.70 -11.93 3.48
C VAL A 123 -8.43 -11.48 4.20
N ALA A 124 -7.37 -12.30 4.13
CA ALA A 124 -6.08 -11.95 4.72
C ALA A 124 -5.47 -10.71 4.05
N ALA A 125 -5.54 -10.61 2.73
CA ALA A 125 -5.07 -9.45 1.96
C ALA A 125 -5.88 -8.19 2.30
N ALA A 126 -7.21 -8.29 2.30
CA ALA A 126 -8.09 -7.18 2.67
C ALA A 126 -7.80 -6.69 4.10
N LYS A 127 -7.62 -7.61 5.06
CA LYS A 127 -7.30 -7.26 6.45
C LYS A 127 -5.91 -6.63 6.59
N ALA A 128 -4.90 -7.17 5.93
CA ALA A 128 -3.54 -6.62 5.99
C ALA A 128 -3.52 -5.18 5.45
N TYR A 129 -4.17 -4.95 4.31
CA TYR A 129 -4.28 -3.61 3.73
C TYR A 129 -5.10 -2.65 4.62
N ALA A 130 -6.29 -3.07 5.06
CA ALA A 130 -7.15 -2.24 5.91
C ALA A 130 -6.46 -1.85 7.23
N GLY A 131 -5.68 -2.76 7.83
CA GLY A 131 -4.90 -2.46 9.02
C GLY A 131 -3.82 -1.40 8.79
N SER A 132 -3.08 -1.49 7.69
CA SER A 132 -2.09 -0.48 7.31
C SER A 132 -2.74 0.86 6.99
N ALA A 133 -3.81 0.85 6.18
CA ALA A 133 -4.55 2.06 5.81
C ALA A 133 -5.15 2.75 7.04
N ALA A 134 -5.72 2.01 7.99
CA ALA A 134 -6.28 2.59 9.22
C ALA A 134 -5.22 3.31 10.06
N LEU A 135 -4.01 2.74 10.17
CA LEU A 135 -2.91 3.37 10.89
C LEU A 135 -2.39 4.61 10.16
N GLU A 136 -2.22 4.54 8.85
CA GLU A 136 -1.79 5.66 8.01
C GLU A 136 -2.79 6.81 8.04
N ILE A 137 -4.09 6.51 7.89
CA ILE A 137 -5.17 7.51 7.95
C ILE A 137 -5.21 8.16 9.34
N ALA A 138 -5.11 7.37 10.41
CA ALA A 138 -5.18 7.87 11.76
C ALA A 138 -3.99 8.77 12.12
N ASP A 139 -2.81 8.52 11.52
CA ASP A 139 -1.63 9.36 11.64
C ASP A 139 -1.78 10.65 10.82
N ALA A 140 -2.12 10.53 9.53
CA ALA A 140 -2.31 11.65 8.61
C ALA A 140 -3.44 12.61 9.05
N LEU A 141 -4.40 12.14 9.85
CA LEU A 141 -5.45 12.97 10.43
C LEU A 141 -4.89 14.14 11.27
N PHE A 142 -3.68 14.03 11.81
CA PHE A 142 -3.02 15.09 12.57
C PHE A 142 -2.47 16.23 11.69
N GLU A 143 -2.27 15.98 10.40
CA GLU A 143 -1.74 16.99 9.47
C GLU A 143 -2.81 18.02 9.09
N VAL A 144 -4.09 17.62 9.04
CA VAL A 144 -5.21 18.46 8.58
C VAL A 144 -5.44 19.70 9.45
N PRO A 145 -5.50 19.62 10.79
CA PRO A 145 -5.74 20.77 11.66
C PRO A 145 -4.44 21.50 12.06
N GLY A 146 -3.27 20.98 11.66
CA GLY A 146 -1.97 21.39 12.16
C GLY A 146 -1.84 21.19 13.68
N THR A 147 -1.13 22.09 14.37
CA THR A 147 -0.85 21.96 15.81
C THR A 147 -2.09 21.82 16.71
N ARG A 148 -3.27 22.28 16.24
CA ARG A 148 -4.54 22.10 16.96
C ARG A 148 -4.97 20.63 17.05
N ALA A 149 -4.44 19.74 16.23
CA ALA A 149 -4.73 18.32 16.28
C ALA A 149 -4.39 17.67 17.63
N ALA A 150 -3.48 18.28 18.40
CA ALA A 150 -3.10 17.83 19.74
C ALA A 150 -4.11 18.23 20.84
N LEU A 151 -5.14 19.04 20.53
CA LEU A 151 -6.16 19.41 21.51
C LEU A 151 -6.99 18.20 21.91
N ASP A 152 -7.09 17.96 23.22
CA ASP A 152 -7.89 16.87 23.77
C ASP A 152 -9.38 16.98 23.38
N SER A 153 -9.87 18.20 23.22
CA SER A 153 -11.24 18.48 22.76
C SER A 153 -11.57 17.93 21.38
N LEU A 154 -10.57 17.70 20.52
CA LEU A 154 -10.76 17.06 19.21
C LEU A 154 -10.67 15.53 19.30
N ASN A 155 -10.02 15.00 20.35
CA ASN A 155 -9.87 13.57 20.63
C ASN A 155 -9.37 12.74 19.42
N LEU A 156 -8.57 13.33 18.52
CA LEU A 156 -8.13 12.66 17.27
C LEU A 156 -7.23 11.44 17.55
N HIS A 157 -6.44 11.52 18.63
CA HIS A 157 -5.56 10.46 19.09
C HIS A 157 -6.30 9.14 19.42
N ARG A 158 -7.62 9.16 19.66
CA ARG A 158 -8.41 7.93 19.84
C ARG A 158 -8.36 7.03 18.61
N HIS A 159 -8.36 7.60 17.41
CA HIS A 159 -8.42 6.82 16.17
C HIS A 159 -7.16 5.99 15.99
N TRP A 160 -6.00 6.58 16.25
CA TRP A 160 -4.72 5.87 16.23
C TRP A 160 -4.67 4.79 17.32
N ARG A 161 -5.09 5.13 18.56
CA ARG A 161 -5.10 4.16 19.68
C ARG A 161 -5.99 2.95 19.36
N ASP A 162 -7.22 3.18 18.91
CA ASP A 162 -8.17 2.13 18.61
C ASP A 162 -7.69 1.25 17.45
N ALA A 163 -7.20 1.86 16.36
CA ALA A 163 -6.61 1.13 15.24
C ALA A 163 -5.38 0.33 15.67
N ARG A 164 -4.49 0.90 16.49
CA ARG A 164 -3.30 0.21 16.98
C ARG A 164 -3.66 -0.96 17.88
N THR A 165 -4.60 -0.79 18.81
CA THR A 165 -5.08 -1.89 19.65
C THR A 165 -5.72 -3.00 18.82
N HIS A 166 -6.59 -2.66 17.87
CA HIS A 166 -7.30 -3.67 17.07
C HIS A 166 -6.35 -4.45 16.14
N THR A 167 -5.39 -3.78 15.50
CA THR A 167 -4.43 -4.42 14.59
C THR A 167 -3.43 -5.34 15.30
N LEU A 168 -3.22 -5.19 16.61
CA LEU A 168 -2.32 -6.05 17.39
C LEU A 168 -2.91 -7.42 17.73
N HIS A 169 -4.24 -7.57 17.78
CA HIS A 169 -4.88 -8.85 18.06
C HIS A 169 -4.58 -9.90 16.98
N ASP A 170 -4.43 -9.45 15.73
CA ASP A 170 -4.29 -10.32 14.57
C ASP A 170 -3.25 -9.74 13.60
N PRO A 171 -1.95 -9.99 13.85
CA PRO A 171 -0.87 -9.24 13.23
C PRO A 171 -0.72 -9.54 11.73
N ALA A 172 -0.75 -8.49 10.90
CA ALA A 172 -0.65 -8.60 9.44
C ALA A 172 0.61 -9.34 8.95
N ARG A 173 1.72 -9.34 9.71
CA ARG A 173 2.97 -10.00 9.32
C ARG A 173 2.79 -11.50 9.00
N TRP A 174 1.96 -12.20 9.77
CA TRP A 174 1.73 -13.63 9.58
C TRP A 174 0.88 -13.87 8.32
N LYS A 175 -0.13 -13.03 8.12
CA LYS A 175 -0.97 -13.03 6.92
C LYS A 175 -0.17 -12.80 5.66
N ILE A 176 0.74 -11.82 5.66
CA ILE A 176 1.62 -11.52 4.52
C ILE A 176 2.46 -12.76 4.16
N GLN A 177 2.96 -13.50 5.15
CA GLN A 177 3.70 -14.73 4.92
C GLN A 177 2.82 -15.81 4.24
N HIS A 178 1.59 -16.00 4.70
CA HIS A 178 0.66 -16.98 4.12
C HIS A 178 0.21 -16.57 2.71
N ILE A 179 -0.07 -15.28 2.48
CA ILE A 179 -0.36 -14.73 1.15
C ILE A 179 0.83 -15.01 0.21
N GLY A 180 2.06 -14.70 0.62
CA GLY A 180 3.25 -14.94 -0.19
C GLY A 180 3.45 -16.42 -0.52
N ARG A 181 3.28 -17.31 0.46
CA ARG A 181 3.37 -18.77 0.25
C ARG A 181 2.32 -19.30 -0.72
N TYR A 182 1.10 -18.79 -0.63
CA TYR A 182 0.03 -19.16 -1.54
C TYR A 182 0.32 -18.68 -2.97
N VAL A 183 0.61 -17.39 -3.14
CA VAL A 183 0.85 -16.78 -4.46
C VAL A 183 2.08 -17.35 -5.15
N LEU A 184 3.17 -17.61 -4.42
CA LEU A 184 4.43 -18.06 -5.02
C LEU A 184 4.51 -19.58 -5.21
N ASN A 185 3.92 -20.35 -4.29
CA ASN A 185 4.15 -21.80 -4.22
C ASN A 185 2.86 -22.63 -4.24
N GLY A 186 1.68 -22.00 -4.37
CA GLY A 186 0.38 -22.69 -4.27
C GLY A 186 0.12 -23.30 -2.89
N THR A 187 0.87 -22.92 -1.86
CA THR A 187 0.73 -23.52 -0.53
C THR A 187 -0.50 -22.96 0.17
N ARG A 188 -1.52 -23.80 0.37
CA ARG A 188 -2.77 -23.42 1.05
C ARG A 188 -2.51 -22.94 2.49
N PRO A 189 -3.25 -21.91 2.96
CA PRO A 189 -3.16 -21.44 4.33
C PRO A 189 -3.71 -22.47 5.33
N PRO A 190 -3.31 -22.41 6.61
CA PRO A 190 -3.85 -23.28 7.65
C PRO A 190 -5.36 -23.04 7.87
N ARG A 191 -6.09 -24.12 8.17
CA ARG A 191 -7.56 -24.14 8.30
C ARG A 191 -8.06 -23.70 9.68
N HIS A 192 -7.49 -22.62 10.23
CA HIS A 192 -7.92 -22.05 11.51
C HIS A 192 -7.91 -20.52 11.45
N GLY A 193 -8.72 -19.86 12.29
CA GLY A 193 -8.95 -18.42 12.22
C GLY A 193 -7.72 -17.51 12.47
N LEU A 194 -6.61 -18.08 12.93
CA LEU A 194 -5.31 -17.40 13.01
C LEU A 194 -4.53 -17.66 11.71
N LEU A 195 -4.73 -16.80 10.71
CA LEU A 195 -3.87 -16.73 9.52
C LEU A 195 -2.68 -15.80 9.80
#